data_AF-A0A4Q3V2A2-F1
#
_entry.id   AF-A0A4Q3V2A2-F1
#
_cell.length_a   1.000
_cell.length_b   1.000
_cell.length_c   1.000
_cell.angle_alpha   90.00
_cell.angle_beta   90.00
_cell.angle_gamma   90.00
#
_symmetry.space_group_name_H-M   'P 1'
#
loop_
_entity.id
_entity.type
_entity.pdbx_description
1 polymer ?
#
loop_
_entity_poly.entity_id
_entity_poly.type
_entity_poly.pdbx_seq_one_letter_code
_entity_poly.pdbx_strand_id
1 'polypeptide(L)'
;MEKLIRQNMTFAANQYKLLARLTPNDSMPRNFIAKENRSVSSATDWWTSGFFPGSLWYIYEYTQDTAIRAEAERRLVIQEKEKYYTGNHDLGFMIYCSFGNAYRITGKKEYKEVVATAAETLIKRYRPTVRSIQSWGNMKDSIAPVIIDNMMNLELLNWVSDEYREPKYKVIAIDHANTTMKNHFRPDNSSYHVLDYSVATGKVVRKKTAQGYKDESAWSRGQSWGLYGYT
;
A
#
# COMPACT_ATOMS: atom_id res chain seq x y z
N MET A 1 28.40 -7.46 -8.51
CA MET A 1 27.04 -7.20 -7.99
C MET A 1 26.97 -7.30 -6.47
N GLU A 2 27.39 -8.43 -5.87
CA GLU A 2 27.24 -8.67 -4.42
C GLU A 2 27.87 -7.59 -3.52
N LYS A 3 29.11 -7.18 -3.80
CA LYS A 3 29.78 -6.10 -3.04
C LYS A 3 28.96 -4.81 -3.02
N LEU A 4 28.37 -4.44 -4.17
CA LEU A 4 27.54 -3.24 -4.29
C LEU A 4 26.24 -3.39 -3.48
N ILE A 5 25.59 -4.54 -3.53
CA ILE A 5 24.38 -4.82 -2.72
C ILE A 5 24.72 -4.71 -1.24
N ARG A 6 25.79 -5.36 -0.79
CA ARG A 6 26.24 -5.32 0.60
C ARG A 6 26.51 -3.89 1.07
N GLN A 7 27.26 -3.11 0.28
CA GLN A 7 27.55 -1.71 0.60
C GLN A 7 26.27 -0.88 0.72
N ASN A 8 25.33 -1.03 -0.20
CA ASN A 8 24.06 -0.30 -0.15
C ASN A 8 23.17 -0.73 1.03
N MET A 9 23.13 -2.01 1.38
CA MET A 9 22.34 -2.49 2.52
C MET A 9 22.93 -2.05 3.87
N THR A 10 24.27 -2.05 4.00
CA THR A 10 24.94 -1.47 5.18
C THR A 10 24.69 0.04 5.27
N PHE A 11 24.77 0.76 4.15
CA PHE A 11 24.43 2.18 4.11
C PHE A 11 22.98 2.42 4.49
N ALA A 12 22.04 1.65 3.94
CA ALA A 12 20.62 1.73 4.26
C ALA A 12 20.36 1.49 5.76
N ALA A 13 20.99 0.49 6.38
CA ALA A 13 20.86 0.24 7.81
C ALA A 13 21.28 1.47 8.65
N ASN A 14 22.40 2.11 8.31
CA ASN A 14 22.85 3.32 9.00
C ASN A 14 21.86 4.49 8.80
N GLN A 15 21.37 4.69 7.57
CA GLN A 15 20.40 5.73 7.28
C GLN A 15 19.05 5.49 7.99
N TYR A 16 18.59 4.25 8.10
CA TYR A 16 17.34 3.91 8.78
C TYR A 16 17.45 4.04 10.31
N LYS A 17 18.63 3.77 10.91
CA LYS A 17 18.89 4.08 12.31
C LYS A 17 18.84 5.59 12.58
N LEU A 18 19.39 6.41 11.68
CA LEU A 18 19.28 7.86 11.78
C LEU A 18 17.83 8.33 11.62
N LEU A 19 17.12 7.82 10.61
CA LEU A 19 15.72 8.15 10.36
C LEU A 19 14.82 7.78 11.55
N ALA A 20 15.05 6.62 12.17
CA ALA A 20 14.37 6.18 13.39
C ALA A 20 14.56 7.19 14.54
N ARG A 21 15.81 7.66 14.77
CA ARG A 21 16.12 8.66 15.81
C ARG A 21 15.47 10.01 15.55
N LEU A 22 15.34 10.42 14.28
CA LEU A 22 14.75 11.69 13.89
C LEU A 22 13.22 11.66 13.82
N THR A 23 12.61 10.48 13.92
CA THR A 23 11.15 10.32 13.80
C THR A 23 10.53 10.15 15.20
N PRO A 24 9.57 11.00 15.60
CA PRO A 24 8.87 10.86 16.88
C PRO A 24 8.34 9.44 17.10
N ASN A 25 8.35 8.97 18.35
CA ASN A 25 8.11 7.57 18.68
C ASN A 25 6.70 7.07 18.32
N ASP A 26 5.73 7.97 18.22
CA ASP A 26 4.30 7.77 17.97
C ASP A 26 3.88 8.08 16.52
N SER A 27 4.84 8.27 15.62
CA SER A 27 4.60 8.62 14.21
C SER A 27 5.45 7.78 13.24
N MET A 28 5.21 7.92 11.94
CA MET A 28 6.01 7.29 10.87
C MET A 28 6.72 8.37 10.05
N PRO A 29 7.96 8.13 9.55
CA PRO A 29 8.59 9.08 8.64
C PRO A 29 7.83 9.10 7.30
N ARG A 30 7.68 10.28 6.71
CA ARG A 30 6.93 10.46 5.46
C ARG A 30 7.78 11.02 4.35
N ASN A 31 8.29 12.24 4.51
CA ASN A 31 9.08 12.92 3.49
C ASN A 31 9.99 13.98 4.11
N PHE A 32 10.94 14.48 3.32
CA PHE A 32 11.79 15.60 3.68
C PHE A 32 11.44 16.81 2.82
N ILE A 33 11.29 17.99 3.42
CA ILE A 33 11.05 19.25 2.72
C ILE A 33 12.37 19.99 2.63
N ALA A 34 13.02 19.89 1.47
CA ALA A 34 14.37 20.43 1.25
C ALA A 34 14.46 21.94 1.48
N LYS A 35 13.43 22.70 1.06
CA LYS A 35 13.39 24.16 1.24
C LYS A 35 13.38 24.60 2.71
N GLU A 36 12.90 23.74 3.59
CA GLU A 36 12.77 23.99 5.03
C GLU A 36 13.82 23.22 5.84
N ASN A 37 14.67 22.43 5.19
CA ASN A 37 15.58 21.47 5.82
C ASN A 37 14.88 20.61 6.90
N ARG A 38 13.65 20.16 6.62
CA ARG A 38 12.75 19.61 7.65
C ARG A 38 12.23 18.22 7.29
N SER A 39 12.38 17.29 8.24
CA SER A 39 11.72 15.99 8.20
C SER A 39 10.26 16.10 8.59
N VAL A 40 9.39 15.45 7.82
CA VAL A 40 7.95 15.35 8.07
C VAL A 40 7.63 13.93 8.47
N SER A 41 6.96 13.77 9.61
CA SER A 41 6.32 12.53 10.01
C SER A 41 4.81 12.57 9.76
N SER A 42 4.17 11.42 9.83
CA SER A 42 2.72 11.25 9.73
C SER A 42 2.20 10.35 10.84
N ALA A 43 0.91 10.48 11.17
CA ALA A 43 0.22 9.47 11.95
C ALA A 43 0.18 8.13 11.20
N THR A 44 -0.18 7.07 11.93
CA THR A 44 -0.20 5.69 11.42
C THR A 44 -1.34 5.42 10.44
N ASP A 45 -2.41 6.22 10.48
CA ASP A 45 -3.55 6.17 9.56
C ASP A 45 -3.22 6.75 8.17
N TRP A 46 -2.05 7.35 8.01
CA TRP A 46 -1.57 7.83 6.73
C TRP A 46 -1.09 6.68 5.85
N TRP A 47 -1.45 6.70 4.56
CA TRP A 47 -1.26 5.57 3.63
C TRP A 47 0.18 5.07 3.48
N THR A 48 1.19 5.92 3.75
CA THR A 48 2.61 5.53 3.67
C THR A 48 3.15 4.87 4.94
N SER A 49 2.33 4.69 5.97
CA SER A 49 2.79 4.28 7.31
C SER A 49 3.46 2.91 7.34
N GLY A 50 3.10 1.99 6.44
CA GLY A 50 3.66 0.64 6.37
C GLY A 50 5.02 0.54 5.69
N PHE A 51 5.44 1.55 4.92
CA PHE A 51 6.69 1.47 4.16
C PHE A 51 7.94 1.53 5.04
N PHE A 52 7.91 2.31 6.13
CA PHE A 52 9.05 2.40 7.04
C PHE A 52 9.31 1.08 7.79
N PRO A 53 8.35 0.49 8.53
CA PRO A 53 8.54 -0.84 9.11
C PRO A 53 8.79 -1.92 8.06
N GLY A 54 8.15 -1.87 6.88
CA GLY A 54 8.42 -2.82 5.80
C GLY A 54 9.87 -2.76 5.29
N SER A 55 10.42 -1.57 5.13
CA SER A 55 11.82 -1.40 4.72
C SER A 55 12.80 -1.82 5.81
N LEU A 56 12.50 -1.58 7.08
CA LEU A 56 13.30 -2.10 8.19
C LEU A 56 13.36 -3.64 8.16
N TRP A 57 12.24 -4.31 7.86
CA TRP A 57 12.20 -5.76 7.69
C TRP A 57 13.09 -6.25 6.54
N TYR A 58 13.05 -5.62 5.37
CA TYR A 58 13.96 -5.96 4.25
C TYR A 58 15.44 -5.72 4.61
N ILE A 59 15.73 -4.63 5.32
CA ILE A 59 17.10 -4.33 5.78
C ILE A 59 17.56 -5.38 6.78
N TYR A 60 16.73 -5.75 7.76
CA TYR A 60 17.05 -6.79 8.73
C TYR A 60 17.27 -8.15 8.07
N GLU A 61 16.39 -8.55 7.15
CA GLU A 61 16.51 -9.82 6.43
C GLU A 61 17.87 -9.98 5.75
N TYR A 62 18.40 -8.90 5.17
CA TYR A 62 19.72 -8.93 4.54
C TYR A 62 20.89 -8.77 5.54
N THR A 63 20.78 -7.83 6.47
CA THR A 63 21.91 -7.41 7.32
C THR A 63 22.01 -8.18 8.64
N GLN A 64 20.93 -8.81 9.06
CA GLN A 64 20.76 -9.44 10.38
C GLN A 64 20.99 -8.49 11.57
N ASP A 65 20.85 -7.18 11.34
CA ASP A 65 21.04 -6.15 12.36
C ASP A 65 19.88 -6.13 13.37
N THR A 66 20.15 -6.55 14.60
CA THR A 66 19.13 -6.69 15.65
C THR A 66 18.53 -5.36 16.11
N ALA A 67 19.24 -4.24 15.95
CA ALA A 67 18.70 -2.91 16.26
C ALA A 67 17.67 -2.48 15.21
N ILE A 68 17.89 -2.84 13.94
CA ILE A 68 16.90 -2.62 12.87
C ILE A 68 15.63 -3.43 13.14
N ARG A 69 15.77 -4.71 13.52
CA ARG A 69 14.64 -5.55 13.91
C ARG A 69 13.87 -4.95 15.09
N ALA A 70 14.57 -4.53 16.14
CA ALA A 70 13.93 -3.95 17.33
C ALA A 70 13.12 -2.70 16.98
N GLU A 71 13.63 -1.84 16.10
CA GLU A 71 12.88 -0.69 15.60
C GLU A 71 11.67 -1.09 14.75
N ALA A 72 11.80 -2.12 13.90
CA ALA A 72 10.68 -2.64 13.11
C ALA A 72 9.54 -3.11 14.02
N GLU A 73 9.85 -3.97 15.01
CA GLU A 73 8.89 -4.48 15.98
C GLU A 73 8.25 -3.34 16.79
N ARG A 74 9.02 -2.34 17.21
CA ARG A 74 8.50 -1.16 17.93
C ARG A 74 7.50 -0.35 17.09
N ARG A 75 7.76 -0.17 15.79
CA ARG A 75 6.86 0.57 14.89
C ARG A 75 5.58 -0.19 14.58
N LEU A 76 5.60 -1.52 14.60
CA LEU A 76 4.37 -2.32 14.47
C LEU A 76 3.40 -2.07 15.63
N VAL A 77 3.89 -1.91 16.86
CA VAL A 77 3.03 -1.67 18.05
C VAL A 77 2.10 -0.47 17.85
N ILE A 78 2.63 0.65 17.35
CA ILE A 78 1.81 1.86 17.13
C ILE A 78 0.89 1.75 15.91
N GLN A 79 1.25 0.90 14.94
CA GLN A 79 0.53 0.73 13.67
C GLN A 79 -0.59 -0.30 13.75
N GLU A 80 -0.55 -1.24 14.70
CA GLU A 80 -1.47 -2.38 14.74
C GLU A 80 -2.96 -1.98 14.68
N LYS A 81 -3.32 -0.87 15.32
CA LYS A 81 -4.69 -0.32 15.32
C LYS A 81 -5.25 -0.07 13.92
N GLU A 82 -4.39 0.17 12.93
CA GLU A 82 -4.78 0.48 11.56
C GLU A 82 -5.33 -0.72 10.79
N LYS A 83 -5.25 -1.95 11.33
CA LYS A 83 -5.96 -3.12 10.78
C LYS A 83 -7.48 -2.93 10.69
N TYR A 84 -8.01 -1.97 11.44
CA TYR A 84 -9.42 -1.56 11.44
C TYR A 84 -9.69 -0.26 10.66
N TYR A 85 -8.68 0.33 10.03
CA TYR A 85 -8.83 1.60 9.33
C TYR A 85 -9.70 1.45 8.08
N THR A 86 -10.76 2.25 7.99
CA THR A 86 -11.76 2.17 6.90
C THR A 86 -11.73 3.38 5.96
N GLY A 87 -10.85 4.35 6.17
CA GLY A 87 -10.87 5.63 5.46
C GLY A 87 -10.52 5.54 3.98
N ASN A 88 -9.62 4.63 3.60
CA ASN A 88 -9.16 4.43 2.22
C ASN A 88 -8.88 2.94 1.94
N HIS A 89 -8.37 2.64 0.75
CA HIS A 89 -8.04 1.27 0.31
C HIS A 89 -6.61 0.83 0.65
N ASP A 90 -5.79 1.70 1.24
CA ASP A 90 -4.33 1.54 1.34
C ASP A 90 -3.89 0.52 2.41
N LEU A 91 -4.77 -0.37 2.86
CA LEU A 91 -4.44 -1.38 3.88
C LEU A 91 -3.38 -2.37 3.42
N GLY A 92 -3.24 -2.61 2.11
CA GLY A 92 -2.10 -3.36 1.57
C GLY A 92 -0.78 -2.62 1.82
N PHE A 93 -0.71 -1.33 1.50
CA PHE A 93 0.47 -0.53 1.80
C PHE A 93 0.73 -0.37 3.31
N MET A 94 -0.32 -0.12 4.09
CA MET A 94 -0.20 0.17 5.51
C MET A 94 0.13 -1.09 6.32
N ILE A 95 -0.56 -2.20 6.07
CA ILE A 95 -0.48 -3.42 6.90
C ILE A 95 0.29 -4.54 6.21
N TYR A 96 0.08 -4.77 4.92
CA TYR A 96 0.73 -5.91 4.26
C TYR A 96 2.23 -5.66 4.03
N CYS A 97 2.63 -4.45 3.66
CA CYS A 97 4.06 -4.11 3.58
C CYS A 97 4.79 -4.20 4.94
N SER A 98 4.08 -4.01 6.06
CA SER A 98 4.64 -4.01 7.41
C SER A 98 4.48 -5.37 8.09
N PHE A 99 3.27 -5.70 8.55
CA PHE A 99 2.94 -6.95 9.25
C PHE A 99 3.05 -8.18 8.35
N GLY A 100 2.76 -8.05 7.05
CA GLY A 100 2.97 -9.15 6.09
C GLY A 100 4.44 -9.57 6.03
N ASN A 101 5.35 -8.60 5.89
CA ASN A 101 6.79 -8.85 5.97
C ASN A 101 7.25 -9.32 7.36
N ALA A 102 6.69 -8.76 8.44
CA ALA A 102 6.98 -9.20 9.80
C ALA A 102 6.64 -10.68 10.00
N TYR A 103 5.46 -11.13 9.54
CA TYR A 103 5.06 -12.52 9.59
C TYR A 103 5.96 -13.40 8.74
N ARG A 104 6.23 -13.02 7.48
CA ARG A 104 7.10 -13.75 6.56
C ARG A 104 8.48 -14.03 7.14
N ILE A 105 9.05 -13.06 7.86
CA ILE A 105 10.40 -13.16 8.41
C ILE A 105 10.43 -13.84 9.79
N THR A 106 9.42 -13.61 10.64
CA THR A 106 9.46 -14.04 12.05
C THR A 106 8.60 -15.26 12.35
N GLY A 107 7.61 -15.58 11.52
CA GLY A 107 6.63 -16.63 11.74
C GLY A 107 5.64 -16.37 12.88
N LYS A 108 5.67 -15.19 13.52
CA LYS A 108 4.79 -14.89 14.67
C LYS A 108 3.32 -14.81 14.26
N LYS A 109 2.49 -15.66 14.85
CA LYS A 109 1.06 -15.77 14.50
C LYS A 109 0.28 -14.47 14.74
N GLU A 110 0.66 -13.67 15.73
CA GLU A 110 0.01 -12.38 15.99
C GLU A 110 0.06 -11.44 14.76
N TYR A 111 1.15 -11.43 13.99
CA TYR A 111 1.26 -10.61 12.79
C TYR A 111 0.38 -11.14 11.66
N LYS A 112 0.25 -12.48 11.55
CA LYS A 112 -0.66 -13.15 10.60
C LYS A 112 -2.12 -12.75 10.84
N GLU A 113 -2.54 -12.65 12.09
CA GLU A 113 -3.90 -12.26 12.49
C GLU A 113 -4.20 -10.79 12.18
N VAL A 114 -3.21 -9.91 12.37
CA VAL A 114 -3.30 -8.50 11.99
C VAL A 114 -3.55 -8.34 10.48
N VAL A 115 -2.81 -9.07 9.65
CA VAL A 115 -2.97 -9.06 8.19
C VAL A 115 -4.36 -9.57 7.79
N ALA A 116 -4.83 -10.67 8.37
CA ALA A 116 -6.16 -11.20 8.10
C ALA A 116 -7.28 -10.20 8.45
N THR A 117 -7.16 -9.54 9.60
CA THR A 117 -8.11 -8.50 10.03
C THR A 117 -8.13 -7.31 9.06
N ALA A 118 -6.97 -6.90 8.57
CA ALA A 118 -6.88 -5.83 7.57
C ALA A 118 -7.52 -6.23 6.23
N ALA A 119 -7.41 -7.48 5.79
CA ALA A 119 -8.11 -7.95 4.59
C ALA A 119 -9.64 -7.90 4.75
N GLU A 120 -10.18 -8.33 5.89
CA GLU A 120 -11.61 -8.18 6.22
C GLU A 120 -12.06 -6.72 6.20
N THR A 121 -11.24 -5.82 6.73
CA THR A 121 -11.53 -4.38 6.68
C THR A 121 -11.49 -3.84 5.25
N LEU A 122 -10.51 -4.24 4.43
CA LEU A 122 -10.35 -3.79 3.06
C LEU A 122 -11.54 -4.17 2.18
N ILE A 123 -12.03 -5.41 2.28
CA ILE A 123 -13.13 -5.88 1.43
C ILE A 123 -14.47 -5.20 1.72
N LYS A 124 -14.64 -4.50 2.85
CA LYS A 124 -15.81 -3.63 3.10
C LYS A 124 -15.94 -2.50 2.07
N ARG A 125 -14.85 -2.18 1.36
CA ARG A 125 -14.81 -1.17 0.31
C ARG A 125 -15.11 -1.75 -1.08
N TYR A 126 -15.27 -3.07 -1.21
CA TYR A 126 -15.69 -3.69 -2.47
C TYR A 126 -17.11 -3.28 -2.84
N ARG A 127 -17.31 -2.88 -4.10
CA ARG A 127 -18.60 -2.48 -4.67
C ARG A 127 -19.02 -3.52 -5.71
N PRO A 128 -19.93 -4.45 -5.40
CA PRO A 128 -20.32 -5.53 -6.31
C PRO A 128 -20.78 -5.05 -7.70
N THR A 129 -21.53 -3.94 -7.77
CA THR A 129 -21.98 -3.36 -9.05
C THR A 129 -20.82 -2.86 -9.92
N VAL A 130 -19.76 -2.33 -9.29
CA VAL A 130 -18.55 -1.84 -9.97
C VAL A 130 -17.56 -2.97 -10.21
N ARG A 131 -17.63 -4.05 -9.42
CA ARG A 131 -16.63 -5.13 -9.35
C ARG A 131 -15.23 -4.62 -9.03
N SER A 132 -15.14 -3.62 -8.16
CA SER A 132 -13.87 -3.03 -7.75
C SER A 132 -13.92 -2.51 -6.32
N ILE A 133 -12.75 -2.24 -5.77
CA ILE A 133 -12.56 -1.71 -4.41
C ILE A 133 -12.55 -0.20 -4.52
N GLN A 134 -13.46 0.47 -3.81
CA GLN A 134 -13.53 1.93 -3.79
C GLN A 134 -12.31 2.49 -3.07
N SER A 135 -11.58 3.40 -3.71
CA SER A 135 -10.29 3.86 -3.19
C SER A 135 -10.38 4.86 -2.04
N TRP A 136 -11.30 5.82 -2.12
CA TRP A 136 -11.53 6.87 -1.11
C TRP A 136 -13.03 7.01 -0.83
N GLY A 137 -13.41 7.63 0.29
CA GLY A 137 -14.81 7.94 0.58
C GLY A 137 -15.48 8.84 -0.47
N ASN A 138 -16.79 9.02 -0.37
CA ASN A 138 -17.54 9.88 -1.28
C ASN A 138 -17.04 11.32 -1.16
N MET A 139 -16.77 11.96 -2.29
CA MET A 139 -16.42 13.37 -2.39
C MET A 139 -17.52 14.10 -3.16
N LYS A 140 -17.59 15.42 -3.04
CA LYS A 140 -18.58 16.28 -3.74
C LYS A 140 -18.71 15.92 -5.24
N ASP A 141 -17.57 15.59 -5.87
CA ASP A 141 -17.45 15.21 -7.28
C ASP A 141 -16.81 13.82 -7.48
N SER A 142 -17.09 12.86 -6.59
CA SER A 142 -16.71 11.46 -6.81
C SER A 142 -17.55 10.51 -5.96
N ILE A 143 -18.19 9.53 -6.60
CA ILE A 143 -19.09 8.58 -5.91
C ILE A 143 -18.33 7.31 -5.57
N ALA A 144 -17.66 6.71 -6.54
CA ALA A 144 -16.85 5.52 -6.34
C ALA A 144 -15.54 5.63 -7.14
N PRO A 145 -14.61 6.49 -6.68
CA PRO A 145 -13.29 6.60 -7.27
C PRO A 145 -12.50 5.30 -7.09
N VAL A 146 -11.87 4.84 -8.17
CA VAL A 146 -10.89 3.74 -8.20
C VAL A 146 -9.60 4.28 -8.81
N ILE A 147 -8.49 4.18 -8.08
CA ILE A 147 -7.16 4.64 -8.52
C ILE A 147 -6.23 3.47 -8.83
N ILE A 148 -5.24 3.73 -9.70
CA ILE A 148 -4.36 2.68 -10.24
C ILE A 148 -3.41 2.05 -9.20
N ASP A 149 -3.05 2.79 -8.15
CA ASP A 149 -2.35 2.27 -6.96
C ASP A 149 -3.14 1.22 -6.19
N ASN A 150 -4.47 1.18 -6.33
CA ASN A 150 -5.30 0.17 -5.68
C ASN A 150 -4.94 -1.25 -6.12
N MET A 151 -4.28 -1.42 -7.28
CA MET A 151 -3.69 -2.68 -7.73
C MET A 151 -2.66 -3.23 -6.74
N MET A 152 -1.84 -2.36 -6.14
CA MET A 152 -0.81 -2.75 -5.17
C MET A 152 -1.40 -3.32 -3.87
N ASN A 153 -2.66 -3.00 -3.58
CA ASN A 153 -3.33 -3.44 -2.36
C ASN A 153 -4.01 -4.81 -2.51
N LEU A 154 -4.02 -5.38 -3.71
CA LEU A 154 -4.64 -6.69 -3.99
C LEU A 154 -3.78 -7.86 -3.50
N GLU A 155 -2.47 -7.66 -3.37
CA GLU A 155 -1.55 -8.69 -2.87
C GLU A 155 -1.94 -9.17 -1.46
N LEU A 156 -2.37 -8.23 -0.60
CA LEU A 156 -2.95 -8.53 0.71
C LEU A 156 -4.09 -9.56 0.60
N LEU A 157 -5.03 -9.34 -0.32
CA LEU A 157 -6.21 -10.19 -0.48
C LEU A 157 -5.85 -11.56 -1.04
N ASN A 158 -4.96 -11.60 -2.03
CA ASN A 158 -4.46 -12.86 -2.59
C ASN A 158 -3.75 -13.70 -1.53
N TRP A 159 -2.85 -13.07 -0.75
CA TRP A 159 -2.13 -13.75 0.32
C TRP A 159 -3.07 -14.30 1.40
N VAL A 160 -4.03 -13.50 1.90
CA VAL A 160 -4.99 -13.99 2.90
C VAL A 160 -5.85 -15.13 2.33
N SER A 161 -6.25 -15.05 1.06
CA SER A 161 -7.00 -16.12 0.41
C SER A 161 -6.25 -17.44 0.42
N ASP A 162 -4.98 -17.42 0.03
CA ASP A 162 -4.16 -18.64 -0.08
C ASP A 162 -3.78 -19.16 1.33
N GLU A 163 -3.43 -18.27 2.25
CA GLU A 163 -2.99 -18.60 3.61
C GLU A 163 -4.12 -19.15 4.51
N TYR A 164 -5.35 -18.65 4.34
CA TYR A 164 -6.52 -19.09 5.12
C TYR A 164 -7.48 -20.00 4.35
N ARG A 165 -7.20 -20.26 3.06
CA ARG A 165 -8.08 -21.01 2.14
C ARG A 165 -9.48 -20.39 2.03
N GLU A 166 -9.54 -19.07 2.01
CA GLU A 166 -10.79 -18.29 1.89
C GLU A 166 -10.90 -17.68 0.49
N PRO A 167 -11.64 -18.30 -0.45
CA PRO A 167 -11.64 -17.89 -1.85
C PRO A 167 -12.25 -16.51 -2.11
N LYS A 168 -13.06 -15.99 -1.18
CA LYS A 168 -13.76 -14.70 -1.32
C LYS A 168 -12.80 -13.53 -1.60
N TYR A 169 -11.63 -13.53 -0.97
CA TYR A 169 -10.63 -12.47 -1.13
C TYR A 169 -10.02 -12.46 -2.54
N LYS A 170 -9.65 -13.64 -3.05
CA LYS A 170 -9.10 -13.81 -4.40
C LYS A 170 -10.13 -13.49 -5.48
N VAL A 171 -11.40 -13.84 -5.28
CA VAL A 171 -12.50 -13.43 -6.18
C VAL A 171 -12.58 -11.91 -6.28
N ILE A 172 -12.56 -11.20 -5.14
CA ILE A 172 -12.58 -9.74 -5.10
C ILE A 172 -11.33 -9.12 -5.75
N ALA A 173 -10.15 -9.70 -5.51
CA ALA A 173 -8.91 -9.23 -6.13
C ALA A 173 -8.93 -9.38 -7.66
N ILE A 174 -9.36 -10.54 -8.16
CA ILE A 174 -9.51 -10.81 -9.60
C ILE A 174 -10.53 -9.89 -10.23
N ASP A 175 -11.67 -9.66 -9.57
CA ASP A 175 -12.70 -8.72 -10.03
C ASP A 175 -12.13 -7.31 -10.17
N HIS A 176 -11.41 -6.84 -9.16
CA HIS A 176 -10.77 -5.53 -9.19
C HIS A 176 -9.78 -5.45 -10.35
N ALA A 177 -8.85 -6.41 -10.45
CA ALA A 177 -7.82 -6.43 -11.48
C ALA A 177 -8.43 -6.44 -12.89
N ASN A 178 -9.42 -7.29 -13.16
CA ASN A 178 -10.09 -7.35 -14.47
C ASN A 178 -10.83 -6.05 -14.79
N THR A 179 -11.47 -5.43 -13.80
CA THR A 179 -12.15 -4.14 -13.97
C THR A 179 -11.15 -3.02 -14.27
N THR A 180 -10.00 -3.01 -13.58
CA THR A 180 -8.91 -2.06 -13.83
C THR A 180 -8.33 -2.26 -15.23
N MET A 181 -8.04 -3.50 -15.63
CA MET A 181 -7.49 -3.83 -16.96
C MET A 181 -8.40 -3.30 -18.07
N LYS A 182 -9.71 -3.51 -17.91
CA LYS A 182 -10.71 -3.08 -18.89
C LYS A 182 -10.80 -1.56 -19.05
N ASN A 183 -10.66 -0.81 -17.97
CA ASN A 183 -11.09 0.60 -17.95
C ASN A 183 -9.94 1.60 -17.77
N HIS A 184 -8.91 1.27 -16.99
CA HIS A 184 -7.82 2.20 -16.63
C HIS A 184 -6.79 2.39 -17.73
N PHE A 185 -6.69 1.47 -18.69
CA PHE A 185 -5.69 1.54 -19.75
C PHE A 185 -6.25 2.19 -21.02
N ARG A 186 -5.42 3.03 -21.63
CA ARG A 186 -5.64 3.62 -22.96
C ARG A 186 -5.15 2.66 -24.04
N PRO A 187 -5.52 2.87 -25.33
CA PRO A 187 -5.06 2.01 -26.42
C PRO A 187 -3.53 1.92 -26.58
N ASP A 188 -2.79 2.92 -26.08
CA ASP A 188 -1.33 2.96 -26.09
C ASP A 188 -0.67 2.33 -24.84
N ASN A 189 -1.45 1.62 -24.03
CA ASN A 189 -1.07 1.02 -22.74
C ASN A 189 -0.71 2.00 -21.63
N SER A 190 -0.84 3.32 -21.83
CA SER A 190 -0.75 4.26 -20.72
C SER A 190 -2.00 4.17 -19.83
N SER A 191 -1.85 4.35 -18.52
CA SER A 191 -2.95 4.31 -17.57
C SER A 191 -3.48 5.69 -17.19
N TYR A 192 -4.80 5.79 -17.01
CA TYR A 192 -5.41 6.86 -16.22
C TYR A 192 -5.05 6.68 -14.75
N HIS A 193 -5.02 7.79 -14.01
CA HIS A 193 -4.82 7.72 -12.56
C HIS A 193 -6.14 7.34 -11.87
N VAL A 194 -7.22 8.11 -12.06
CA VAL A 194 -8.49 7.96 -11.35
C VAL A 194 -9.61 7.67 -12.34
N LEU A 195 -10.40 6.63 -12.07
CA LEU A 195 -11.72 6.44 -12.68
C LEU A 195 -12.81 6.57 -11.62
N ASP A 196 -13.84 7.33 -11.90
CA ASP A 196 -15.03 7.42 -11.05
C ASP A 196 -16.15 6.58 -11.67
N TYR A 197 -16.82 5.78 -10.85
CA TYR A 197 -17.87 4.86 -11.28
C TYR A 197 -19.24 5.24 -10.69
N SER A 198 -20.30 4.99 -11.46
CA SER A 198 -21.67 4.99 -10.96
C SER A 198 -21.92 3.73 -10.13
N VAL A 199 -22.23 3.87 -8.84
CA VAL A 199 -22.57 2.72 -7.98
C VAL A 199 -23.87 2.04 -8.37
N ALA A 200 -24.76 2.75 -9.07
CA ALA A 200 -26.04 2.22 -9.54
C ALA A 200 -25.88 1.35 -10.80
N THR A 201 -24.95 1.69 -11.69
CA THR A 201 -24.83 1.03 -13.00
C THR A 201 -23.50 0.32 -13.26
N GLY A 202 -22.49 0.57 -12.43
CA GLY A 202 -21.12 0.05 -12.62
C GLY A 202 -20.35 0.71 -13.77
N LYS A 203 -20.92 1.73 -14.43
CA LYS A 203 -20.28 2.41 -15.57
C LYS A 203 -19.30 3.49 -15.10
N VAL A 204 -18.21 3.66 -15.84
CA VAL A 204 -17.29 4.79 -15.68
C VAL A 204 -18.02 6.08 -16.03
N VAL A 205 -18.03 7.04 -15.11
CA VAL A 205 -18.63 8.37 -15.32
C VAL A 205 -17.59 9.44 -15.61
N ARG A 206 -16.36 9.27 -15.10
CA ARG A 206 -15.26 10.20 -15.33
C ARG A 206 -13.91 9.48 -15.34
N LYS A 207 -12.98 10.02 -16.12
CA LYS A 207 -11.55 9.66 -16.11
C LYS A 207 -10.76 10.93 -15.81
N LYS A 208 -9.97 10.92 -14.74
CA LYS A 208 -9.25 12.12 -14.27
C LYS A 208 -7.91 11.79 -13.64
N THR A 209 -7.19 12.81 -13.22
CA THR A 209 -5.97 12.69 -12.43
C THR A 209 -6.05 13.43 -11.10
N ALA A 210 -5.36 12.91 -10.09
CA ALA A 210 -5.14 13.60 -8.82
C ALA A 210 -3.68 14.08 -8.63
N GLN A 211 -2.74 13.53 -9.41
CA GLN A 211 -1.29 13.77 -9.23
C GLN A 211 -0.51 13.88 -10.55
N GLY A 212 -1.14 13.54 -11.68
CA GLY A 212 -0.55 13.75 -13.00
C GLY A 212 -0.67 15.19 -13.45
N TYR A 213 0.05 15.53 -14.52
CA TYR A 213 0.03 16.88 -15.09
C TYR A 213 -1.36 17.26 -15.66
N LYS A 214 -2.02 16.31 -16.33
CA LYS A 214 -3.39 16.44 -16.92
C LYS A 214 -4.11 15.09 -16.87
N ASP A 215 -5.42 15.09 -17.09
CA ASP A 215 -6.25 13.86 -17.10
C ASP A 215 -5.80 12.86 -18.19
N GLU A 216 -5.30 13.38 -19.31
CA GLU A 216 -4.77 12.61 -20.44
C GLU A 216 -3.29 12.23 -20.25
N SER A 217 -2.61 12.77 -19.24
CA SER A 217 -1.19 12.48 -19.02
C SER A 217 -0.95 11.08 -18.47
N ALA A 218 0.24 10.54 -18.74
CA ALA A 218 0.74 9.28 -18.19
C ALA A 218 1.62 9.56 -16.96
N TRP A 219 1.00 9.66 -15.79
CA TRP A 219 1.72 9.89 -14.55
C TRP A 219 2.63 8.69 -14.21
N SER A 220 3.95 8.93 -14.17
CA SER A 220 4.98 7.88 -14.12
C SER A 220 4.79 6.87 -12.99
N ARG A 221 4.56 7.32 -11.75
CA ARG A 221 4.33 6.42 -10.61
C ARG A 221 3.02 5.62 -10.77
N GLY A 222 1.99 6.18 -11.39
CA GLY A 222 0.77 5.44 -11.73
C GLY A 222 1.01 4.39 -12.81
N GLN A 223 1.91 4.64 -13.76
CA GLN A 223 2.33 3.62 -14.73
C GLN A 223 3.07 2.48 -14.02
N SER A 224 3.96 2.81 -13.08
CA SER A 224 4.69 1.82 -12.28
C SER A 224 3.76 0.96 -11.41
N TRP A 225 2.70 1.53 -10.83
CA TRP A 225 1.68 0.78 -10.10
C TRP A 225 0.88 -0.16 -10.98
N GLY A 226 0.53 0.27 -12.20
CA GLY A 226 -0.04 -0.62 -13.19
C GLY A 226 0.89 -1.77 -13.51
N LEU A 227 2.15 -1.48 -13.85
CA LEU A 227 3.15 -2.50 -14.19
C LEU A 227 3.36 -3.51 -13.05
N TYR A 228 3.66 -3.03 -11.85
CA TYR A 228 3.91 -3.90 -10.69
C TYR A 228 2.66 -4.69 -10.36
N GLY A 229 1.49 -4.05 -10.30
CA GLY A 229 0.25 -4.70 -9.87
C GLY A 229 -0.25 -5.84 -10.76
N TYR A 230 0.24 -5.97 -12.00
CA TYR A 230 -0.06 -7.10 -12.88
C TYR A 230 1.06 -8.15 -12.99
N THR A 231 2.19 -7.94 -12.31
CA THR A 231 3.33 -8.89 -12.28
C THR A 231 3.20 -9.81 -11.08
#